data_AF-A0A0P7ZHA6-F1
#
_entry.id   AF-A0A0P7ZHA6-F1
#
_cell.length_a   1.000
_cell.length_b   1.000
_cell.length_c   1.000
_cell.angle_alpha   90.00
_cell.angle_beta   90.00
_cell.angle_gamma   90.00
#
_symmetry.space_group_name_H-M   'P 1'
#
loop_
_entity.id
_entity.type
_entity.pdbx_description
1 polymer ?
#
loop_
_entity_poly.entity_id
_entity_poly.type
_entity_poly.pdbx_seq_one_letter_code
_entity_poly.pdbx_strand_id
1 'polypeptide(L)'
;MVMDSVIAIFGAFLLFLIPAEKGRSLLNWNDAVKLPWDVVLLLGGGLAIAKGFTETGLDVWIAQKLLFLKDMPAVVIMLAVVTLTIFLTEITSNTATATIILPVTASLATALSMEPTGLMIAVAMSSSLAFMLPVATPPNAIVFGTG
;
A
#
# COMPACT_ATOMS: atom_id res chain seq x y z
N MET A 1 13.91 -25.86 -0.30
CA MET A 1 12.98 -24.99 0.43
C MET A 1 11.95 -24.51 -0.58
N VAL A 2 10.70 -24.97 -0.48
CA VAL A 2 9.65 -24.59 -1.44
C VAL A 2 9.22 -23.16 -1.10
N MET A 3 9.25 -22.25 -2.06
CA MET A 3 8.79 -20.87 -1.90
C MET A 3 7.26 -20.82 -2.00
N ASP A 4 6.60 -20.01 -1.16
CA ASP A 4 5.14 -19.84 -1.15
C ASP A 4 4.59 -19.46 -2.54
N SER A 5 5.36 -18.67 -3.30
CA SER A 5 5.06 -18.29 -4.68
C SER A 5 4.94 -19.49 -5.62
N VAL A 6 5.78 -20.52 -5.43
CA VAL A 6 5.76 -21.74 -6.26
C VAL A 6 4.49 -22.54 -5.98
N ILE A 7 4.08 -22.64 -4.71
CA ILE A 7 2.84 -23.32 -4.31
C ILE A 7 1.63 -22.59 -4.91
N ALA A 8 1.61 -21.26 -4.86
CA ALA A 8 0.53 -20.44 -5.42
C ALA A 8 0.43 -20.58 -6.95
N ILE A 9 1.55 -20.47 -7.68
CA ILE A 9 1.58 -20.62 -9.14
C ILE A 9 1.17 -22.04 -9.55
N PHE A 10 1.64 -23.05 -8.83
CA PHE A 10 1.30 -24.44 -9.09
C PHE A 10 -0.20 -24.71 -8.85
N GLY A 11 -0.76 -24.20 -7.75
CA GLY A 11 -2.19 -24.28 -7.47
C GLY A 11 -3.03 -23.58 -8.55
N ALA A 12 -2.64 -22.36 -8.95
CA ALA A 12 -3.30 -21.65 -10.04
C ALA A 12 -3.26 -22.44 -11.34
N PHE A 13 -2.10 -23.01 -11.70
CA PHE A 13 -1.93 -23.83 -12.90
C PHE A 13 -2.85 -25.07 -12.88
N LEU A 14 -2.95 -25.76 -11.74
CA LEU A 14 -3.86 -26.90 -11.58
C LEU A 14 -5.33 -26.52 -11.78
N LEU A 15 -5.76 -25.34 -11.33
CA LEU A 15 -7.14 -24.88 -11.52
C LEU A 15 -7.50 -24.64 -12.99
N PHE A 16 -6.52 -24.37 -13.87
CA PHE A 16 -6.75 -24.31 -15.31
C PHE A 16 -6.80 -25.70 -15.98
N LEU A 17 -6.22 -26.71 -15.35
CA LEU A 17 -6.17 -28.09 -15.87
C LEU A 17 -7.33 -28.97 -15.39
N ILE A 18 -7.83 -28.74 -14.17
CA ILE A 18 -8.87 -29.59 -13.59
C ILE A 18 -10.22 -29.29 -14.27
N PRO A 19 -10.87 -30.29 -14.89
CA PRO A 19 -12.18 -30.13 -15.52
C PRO A 19 -13.29 -29.99 -14.47
N ALA A 20 -14.25 -29.11 -14.74
CA ALA A 20 -15.42 -28.90 -13.88
C ALA A 20 -16.67 -29.63 -14.42
N GLU A 21 -17.42 -29.00 -15.34
CA GLU A 21 -18.65 -29.57 -15.94
C GLU A 21 -18.76 -29.17 -17.43
N LYS A 22 -19.13 -30.10 -18.32
CA LYS A 22 -19.34 -29.86 -19.77
C LYS A 22 -18.13 -29.19 -20.47
N GLY A 23 -16.96 -29.83 -20.42
CA GLY A 23 -15.81 -29.46 -21.27
C GLY A 23 -15.13 -28.13 -20.92
N ARG A 24 -15.44 -27.53 -19.77
CA ARG A 24 -14.75 -26.34 -19.22
C ARG A 24 -13.93 -26.70 -17.99
N SER A 25 -12.76 -26.08 -17.87
CA SER A 25 -11.91 -26.13 -16.67
C SER A 25 -12.54 -25.35 -15.50
N LEU A 26 -12.00 -25.53 -14.28
CA LEU A 26 -12.43 -24.77 -13.09
C LEU A 26 -12.20 -23.26 -13.25
N LEU A 27 -11.07 -22.86 -13.83
CA LEU A 27 -10.78 -21.48 -14.22
C LEU A 27 -10.54 -21.38 -15.73
N ASN A 28 -11.05 -20.30 -16.32
CA ASN A 28 -10.75 -19.94 -17.70
C ASN A 28 -10.01 -18.60 -17.76
N TRP A 29 -9.44 -18.28 -18.92
CA TRP A 29 -8.71 -17.02 -19.10
C TRP A 29 -9.56 -15.78 -18.78
N ASN A 30 -10.86 -15.83 -19.08
CA ASN A 30 -11.82 -14.78 -18.73
C ASN A 30 -11.92 -14.50 -17.23
N ASP A 31 -11.58 -15.46 -16.36
CA ASP A 31 -11.55 -15.26 -14.92
C ASP A 31 -10.22 -14.62 -14.46
N ALA A 32 -9.11 -14.94 -15.12
CA ALA A 32 -7.83 -14.29 -14.87
C ALA A 32 -7.83 -12.79 -15.23
N VAL A 33 -8.54 -12.41 -16.29
CA VAL A 33 -8.68 -10.99 -16.68
C VAL A 33 -9.44 -10.17 -15.63
N LYS A 34 -10.34 -10.80 -14.85
CA LYS A 34 -11.10 -10.12 -13.77
C LYS A 34 -10.28 -9.89 -12.50
N LEU A 35 -9.07 -10.43 -12.41
CA LEU A 35 -8.21 -10.19 -11.27
C LEU A 35 -7.86 -8.69 -11.17
N PRO A 36 -7.72 -8.13 -9.96
CA PRO A 36 -7.40 -6.72 -9.77
C PRO A 36 -5.92 -6.45 -10.08
N TRP A 37 -5.54 -6.51 -11.36
CA TRP A 37 -4.16 -6.31 -11.84
C TRP A 37 -3.59 -4.96 -11.44
N ASP A 38 -4.45 -3.93 -11.35
CA ASP A 38 -4.07 -2.60 -10.90
C ASP A 38 -3.47 -2.61 -9.48
N VAL A 39 -3.99 -3.45 -8.58
CA VAL A 39 -3.47 -3.58 -7.21
C VAL A 39 -2.10 -4.25 -7.22
N VAL A 40 -1.91 -5.28 -8.06
CA VAL A 40 -0.61 -5.96 -8.21
C VAL A 40 0.44 -5.00 -8.75
N LEU A 41 0.10 -4.24 -9.80
CA LEU A 41 0.97 -3.23 -10.39
C LEU A 41 1.28 -2.10 -9.41
N LEU A 42 0.30 -1.67 -8.63
CA LEU A 42 0.46 -0.64 -7.62
C LEU A 42 1.43 -1.08 -6.52
N LEU A 43 1.23 -2.28 -5.94
CA LEU A 43 2.16 -2.86 -4.95
C LEU A 43 3.58 -3.01 -5.51
N GLY A 44 3.71 -3.54 -6.73
CA GLY A 44 4.99 -3.65 -7.43
C GLY A 44 5.65 -2.29 -7.66
N GLY A 45 4.88 -1.28 -8.07
CA GLY A 45 5.32 0.10 -8.21
C GLY A 45 5.79 0.72 -6.90
N GLY A 46 5.09 0.49 -5.79
CA GLY A 46 5.51 0.93 -4.46
C GLY A 46 6.84 0.34 -4.02
N LEU A 47 7.03 -0.97 -4.24
CA LEU A 47 8.31 -1.64 -3.97
C LEU A 47 9.43 -1.11 -4.88
N ALA A 48 9.13 -0.83 -6.15
CA ALA A 48 10.09 -0.23 -7.08
C ALA A 48 10.48 1.19 -6.65
N ILE A 49 9.53 2.01 -6.21
CA ILE A 49 9.78 3.35 -5.65
C ILE A 49 10.64 3.24 -4.39
N ALA A 50 10.31 2.33 -3.47
CA ALA A 50 11.08 2.07 -2.25
C ALA A 50 12.54 1.75 -2.56
N LYS A 51 12.77 0.86 -3.52
CA LYS A 51 14.11 0.52 -3.99
C LYS A 51 14.80 1.71 -4.65
N GLY A 52 14.07 2.46 -5.49
CA GLY A 52 14.57 3.68 -6.13
C GLY A 52 15.03 4.73 -5.12
N PHE A 53 14.40 4.85 -3.95
CA PHE A 53 14.84 5.75 -2.90
C PHE A 53 16.23 5.40 -2.40
N THR A 54 16.46 4.11 -2.13
CA THR A 54 17.77 3.60 -1.67
C THR A 54 18.84 3.66 -2.75
N GLU A 55 18.50 3.36 -4.01
CA GLU A 55 19.46 3.36 -5.12
C GLU A 55 19.89 4.78 -5.52
N THR A 56 18.99 5.76 -5.40
CA THR A 56 19.28 7.17 -5.71
C THR A 56 19.89 7.95 -4.55
N GLY A 57 19.89 7.39 -3.34
CA GLY A 57 20.28 8.09 -2.12
C GLY A 57 19.28 9.17 -1.68
N LEU A 58 18.05 9.14 -2.22
CA LEU A 58 16.99 10.09 -1.86
C LEU A 58 16.59 9.95 -0.39
N ASP A 59 16.63 8.74 0.14
CA ASP A 59 16.43 8.45 1.57
C ASP A 59 17.44 9.21 2.45
N VAL A 60 18.73 9.21 2.09
CA VAL A 60 19.78 9.96 2.79
C VAL A 60 19.59 11.47 2.64
N TRP A 61 19.21 11.94 1.46
CA TRP A 61 18.95 13.36 1.24
C TRP A 61 17.76 13.87 2.06
N ILE A 62 16.65 13.12 2.09
CA ILE A 62 15.48 13.40 2.93
C ILE A 62 15.88 13.36 4.40
N ALA A 63 16.67 12.38 4.82
CA ALA A 63 17.17 12.27 6.19
C ALA A 63 17.87 13.56 6.63
N GLN A 64 18.80 14.06 5.83
CA GLN A 64 19.54 15.29 6.11
C GLN A 64 18.61 16.51 6.24
N LYS A 65 17.58 16.60 5.39
CA LYS A 65 16.60 17.68 5.45
C LYS A 65 15.69 17.61 6.67
N LEU A 66 15.48 16.41 7.21
CA LEU A 66 14.58 16.18 8.34
C LEU A 66 15.32 16.03 9.68
N LEU A 67 16.65 16.22 9.72
CA LEU A 67 17.44 16.19 10.96
C LEU A 67 16.94 17.17 12.02
N PHE A 68 16.29 18.28 11.63
CA PHE A 68 15.69 19.22 12.59
C PHE A 68 14.55 18.60 13.42
N LEU A 69 13.96 17.50 12.95
CA LEU A 69 12.93 16.76 13.68
C LEU A 69 13.51 15.79 14.72
N LYS A 70 14.82 15.53 14.70
CA LYS A 70 15.46 14.52 15.56
C LYS A 70 15.22 14.77 17.05
N ASP A 71 15.15 16.04 17.47
CA ASP A 71 14.94 16.42 18.86
C ASP A 71 13.44 16.54 19.22
N MET A 72 12.53 16.33 18.26
CA MET A 72 11.11 16.36 18.53
C MET A 72 10.62 15.05 19.18
N PRO A 73 9.60 15.11 20.05
CA PRO A 73 9.00 13.91 20.59
C PRO A 73 8.45 13.01 19.47
N ALA A 74 8.73 11.70 19.53
CA ALA A 74 8.27 10.72 18.56
C ALA A 74 6.75 10.78 18.30
N VAL A 75 5.96 11.11 19.34
CA VAL A 75 4.52 11.29 19.25
C VAL A 75 4.14 12.44 18.31
N VAL A 76 4.88 13.55 18.32
CA VAL A 76 4.60 14.70 17.44
C VAL A 76 4.86 14.33 15.98
N ILE A 77 5.96 13.62 15.72
CA ILE A 77 6.31 13.12 14.39
C ILE A 77 5.24 12.14 13.89
N MET A 78 4.82 11.21 14.74
CA MET A 78 3.75 10.25 14.44
C MET A 78 2.43 10.98 14.12
N LEU A 79 2.03 11.96 14.92
CA LEU A 79 0.81 12.72 14.66
C LEU A 79 0.88 13.50 13.35
N ALA A 80 2.04 14.09 13.02
CA ALA A 80 2.22 14.80 11.76
C ALA A 80 2.09 13.87 10.55
N VAL A 81 2.74 12.70 10.61
CA VAL A 81 2.66 11.67 9.56
C VAL A 81 1.22 11.16 9.41
N VAL A 82 0.57 10.80 10.52
CA VAL A 82 -0.83 10.32 10.53
C VAL A 82 -1.76 11.37 9.94
N THR A 83 -1.62 12.63 10.35
CA THR A 83 -2.46 13.73 9.84
C THR A 83 -2.28 13.88 8.33
N LEU A 84 -1.04 13.89 7.85
CA LEU A 84 -0.75 13.95 6.42
C LEU A 84 -1.38 12.78 5.66
N THR A 85 -1.26 11.56 6.19
CA THR A 85 -1.83 10.36 5.55
C THR A 85 -3.36 10.43 5.48
N ILE A 86 -4.03 10.91 6.54
CA ILE A 86 -5.50 11.08 6.55
C ILE A 86 -5.91 12.01 5.41
N PHE A 87 -5.30 13.20 5.30
CA PHE A 87 -5.66 14.14 4.24
C PHE A 87 -5.35 13.62 2.84
N LEU A 88 -4.24 12.91 2.66
CA LEU A 88 -3.89 12.31 1.36
C LEU A 88 -4.87 11.22 0.94
N THR A 89 -5.38 10.43 1.90
CA THR A 89 -6.30 9.34 1.61
C THR A 89 -7.73 9.80 1.31
N GLU A 90 -8.06 11.07 1.56
CA GLU A 90 -9.36 11.63 1.17
C GLU A 90 -9.44 11.95 -0.33
N ILE A 91 -8.29 12.22 -0.96
CA ILE A 91 -8.19 12.56 -2.39
C ILE A 91 -7.64 11.41 -3.24
N THR A 92 -7.21 10.32 -2.60
CA THR A 92 -6.52 9.17 -3.22
C THR A 92 -7.12 7.86 -2.69
N SER A 93 -7.01 6.75 -3.42
CA SER A 93 -7.43 5.44 -2.88
C SER A 93 -6.58 5.02 -1.66
N ASN A 94 -7.22 4.45 -0.63
CA ASN A 94 -6.57 3.96 0.60
C ASN A 94 -5.34 3.08 0.31
N THR A 95 -5.50 2.12 -0.62
CA THR A 95 -4.41 1.21 -1.01
C THR A 95 -3.28 1.98 -1.69
N ALA A 96 -3.60 2.91 -2.57
CA ALA A 96 -2.61 3.75 -3.26
C ALA A 96 -1.82 4.63 -2.28
N THR A 97 -2.52 5.27 -1.34
CA THR A 97 -1.90 6.06 -0.27
C THR A 97 -0.94 5.19 0.56
N ALA A 98 -1.40 4.02 1.03
CA ALA A 98 -0.57 3.13 1.82
C ALA A 98 0.70 2.70 1.06
N THR A 99 0.56 2.28 -0.20
CA THR A 99 1.68 1.81 -1.02
C THR A 99 2.73 2.89 -1.30
N ILE A 100 2.33 4.16 -1.39
CA ILE A 100 3.25 5.28 -1.60
C ILE A 100 3.88 5.74 -0.28
N ILE A 101 3.11 5.85 0.79
CA ILE A 101 3.56 6.47 2.04
C ILE A 101 4.36 5.50 2.93
N LEU A 102 4.07 4.20 2.89
CA LEU A 102 4.77 3.21 3.72
C LEU A 102 6.30 3.17 3.46
N PRO A 103 6.78 3.10 2.20
CA PRO A 103 8.22 3.19 1.92
C PRO A 103 8.86 4.48 2.42
N VAL A 104 8.20 5.63 2.17
CA VAL A 104 8.69 6.95 2.60
C VAL A 104 8.83 7.01 4.12
N THR A 105 7.85 6.46 4.82
CA THR A 105 7.79 6.41 6.28
C THR A 105 8.86 5.47 6.86
N ALA A 106 9.13 4.35 6.20
CA ALA A 106 10.21 3.44 6.57
C ALA A 106 11.59 4.11 6.44
N SER A 107 11.81 4.82 5.32
CA SER A 107 13.04 5.62 5.12
C SER A 107 13.16 6.74 6.16
N LEU A 108 12.06 7.43 6.48
CA LEU A 108 12.01 8.47 7.51
C LEU A 108 12.37 7.95 8.90
N ALA A 109 11.78 6.81 9.30
CA ALA A 109 12.08 6.22 10.60
C ALA A 109 13.56 5.82 10.69
N THR A 110 14.10 5.21 9.62
CA THR A 110 15.52 4.86 9.54
C THR A 110 16.42 6.11 9.64
N ALA A 111 16.06 7.18 8.92
CA ALA A 111 16.75 8.46 8.94
C ALA A 111 16.81 9.11 10.33
N LEU A 112 15.72 9.00 11.09
CA LEU A 112 15.60 9.56 12.44
C LEU A 112 16.12 8.61 13.53
N SER A 113 16.65 7.43 13.15
CA SER A 113 17.04 6.36 14.09
C SER A 113 15.89 5.92 15.00
N MET A 114 14.67 5.94 14.47
CA MET A 114 13.44 5.47 15.11
C MET A 114 13.08 4.06 14.65
N GLU A 115 12.37 3.33 15.50
CA GLU A 115 11.80 2.03 15.16
C GLU A 115 10.70 2.20 14.08
N PRO A 116 10.83 1.59 12.88
CA PRO A 116 9.90 1.85 11.78
C PRO A 116 8.51 1.24 11.95
N THR A 117 8.39 0.12 12.65
CA THR A 117 7.15 -0.68 12.72
C THR A 117 6.01 0.15 13.30
N GLY A 118 6.25 0.89 14.40
CA GLY A 118 5.22 1.74 15.00
C GLY A 118 4.69 2.81 14.06
N LEU A 119 5.57 3.47 13.30
CA LEU A 119 5.19 4.54 12.37
C LEU A 119 4.48 3.99 11.13
N MET A 120 4.94 2.85 10.62
CA MET A 120 4.32 2.16 9.49
C MET A 120 2.93 1.60 9.82
N ILE A 121 2.73 1.05 11.02
CA ILE A 121 1.40 0.61 11.48
C ILE A 121 0.46 1.81 11.56
N ALA A 122 0.93 2.94 12.12
CA ALA A 122 0.13 4.15 12.20
C ALA A 122 -0.31 4.65 10.81
N VAL A 123 0.59 4.61 9.82
CA VAL A 123 0.29 4.94 8.42
C VAL A 123 -0.72 3.97 7.80
N ALA A 124 -0.55 2.66 8.00
CA ALA A 124 -1.47 1.66 7.43
C ALA A 124 -2.89 1.80 8.00
N MET A 125 -2.99 2.13 9.29
CA MET A 125 -4.28 2.41 9.92
C MET A 125 -4.86 3.72 9.39
N SER A 126 -4.08 4.81 9.37
CA SER A 126 -4.55 6.13 9.00
C SER A 126 -4.92 6.25 7.52
N SER A 127 -4.25 5.51 6.63
CA SER A 127 -4.63 5.41 5.21
C SER A 127 -5.97 4.71 5.00
N SER A 128 -6.52 4.05 6.04
CA SER A 128 -7.85 3.45 5.97
C SER A 128 -8.96 4.38 6.46
N LEU A 129 -8.61 5.55 7.02
CA LEU A 129 -9.54 6.51 7.64
C LEU A 129 -9.99 7.60 6.65
N ALA A 130 -10.55 7.18 5.51
CA ALA A 130 -11.04 8.08 4.46
C ALA A 130 -12.56 8.33 4.60
N PHE A 131 -12.92 9.24 5.50
CA PHE A 131 -14.31 9.45 5.96
C PHE A 131 -14.84 10.88 5.76
N MET A 132 -14.00 11.82 5.32
CA MET A 132 -14.37 13.23 5.24
C MET A 132 -15.03 13.58 3.91
N LEU A 133 -14.60 12.99 2.79
CA LEU A 133 -15.11 13.32 1.46
C LEU A 133 -15.91 12.18 0.81
N PRO A 134 -17.00 12.48 0.06
CA PRO A 134 -17.79 11.48 -0.67
C PRO A 134 -16.98 10.74 -1.75
N VAL A 135 -15.99 11.42 -2.34
CA VAL A 135 -15.16 10.88 -3.43
C VAL A 135 -14.19 9.80 -2.95
N ALA A 136 -13.90 9.76 -1.65
CA ALA A 136 -12.78 8.98 -1.11
C ALA A 136 -13.05 7.47 -1.12
N THR A 137 -14.30 7.04 -0.87
CA THR A 137 -14.66 5.61 -0.87
C THR A 137 -16.05 5.34 -1.48
N PRO A 138 -16.27 4.18 -2.14
CA PRO A 138 -17.56 3.84 -2.73
C PRO A 138 -18.75 3.91 -1.75
N PRO A 139 -18.64 3.47 -0.47
CA PRO A 139 -19.73 3.63 0.50
C PRO A 139 -20.12 5.10 0.74
N ASN A 140 -19.14 6.01 0.88
CA ASN A 140 -19.41 7.44 1.09
C ASN A 140 -20.12 8.05 -0.12
N ALA A 141 -19.73 7.67 -1.34
CA ALA A 141 -20.36 8.11 -2.58
C ALA A 141 -21.81 7.61 -2.72
N ILE A 142 -22.08 6.34 -2.36
CA ILE A 142 -23.42 5.74 -2.43
C ILE A 142 -24.39 6.48 -1.51
N VAL A 143 -24.00 6.75 -0.25
CA VAL A 143 -24.85 7.47 0.71
C VAL A 143 -25.10 8.90 0.24
N PHE A 144 -24.07 9.60 -0.25
CA PHE A 144 -24.21 10.97 -0.75
C PHE A 144 -25.15 11.09 -1.95
N GLY A 145 -25.18 10.09 -2.85
CA GLY A 145 -26.06 10.07 -4.01
C GLY A 145 -27.54 9.77 -3.73
N THR A 146 -27.91 9.44 -2.49
CA THR A 146 -29.32 9.23 -2.08
C THR A 146 -30.02 10.51 -1.61
N GLY A 147 -29.31 11.63 -1.55
CA GLY A 147 -29.82 12.96 -1.20
C GLY A 147 -29.95 13.89 -2.40
#